data_AF-A0A094L6P0-F1
#
_entry.id   AF-A0A094L6P0-F1
#
_cell.length_a   1.000
_cell.length_b   1.000
_cell.length_c   1.000
_cell.angle_alpha   90.00
_cell.angle_beta   90.00
_cell.angle_gamma   90.00
#
_symmetry.space_group_name_H-M   'P 1'
#
loop_
_entity.id
_entity.type
_entity.pdbx_description
1 polymer ?
#
loop_
_entity_poly.entity_id
_entity_poly.type
_entity_poly.pdbx_seq_one_letter_code
_entity_poly.pdbx_strand_id
1 'polypeptide(L)'
;LSELGSESAKIKAMGIMDKLSTEKTVKVLNILEKNIQDGSKLSTLLNHVSFKLCNFTTLCRTEFCSLEVTKSADACLTAINIMTSPNMPKAVYIEDVIERVIQYTKFHLQNTLYPQYDPVYRVDPHGGGVLSSKAKRAKCSTHKQRVIVMLYNKVCDIVSSLSELLEIQLLTDTTILQVSSMGITPFFVENVSELQLCAIKLVTAVSTF
;
A
#
# COMPACT_ATOMS: atom_id res chain seq x y z
N LEU A 1 6.97 9.38 10.77
CA LEU A 1 6.28 9.24 9.45
C LEU A 1 4.77 9.36 9.57
N SER A 2 4.10 8.72 10.54
CA SER A 2 2.66 8.92 10.75
C SER A 2 2.24 10.40 10.93
N GLU A 3 2.97 11.17 11.76
CA GLU A 3 2.73 12.62 11.88
C GLU A 3 2.93 13.35 10.54
N LEU A 4 4.01 13.02 9.82
CA LEU A 4 4.28 13.60 8.50
C LEU A 4 3.16 13.28 7.49
N GLY A 5 2.60 12.07 7.52
CA GLY A 5 1.45 11.68 6.71
C GLY A 5 0.21 12.54 7.03
N SER A 6 -0.11 12.70 8.32
CA SER A 6 -1.20 13.58 8.77
C SER A 6 -0.98 15.03 8.35
N GLU A 7 0.21 15.58 8.60
CA GLU A 7 0.53 16.97 8.25
C GLU A 7 0.54 17.19 6.74
N SER A 8 1.02 16.23 5.94
CA SER A 8 0.96 16.32 4.47
C SER A 8 -0.47 16.40 3.96
N ALA A 9 -1.41 15.62 4.53
CA ALA A 9 -2.82 15.68 4.16
C ALA A 9 -3.44 17.04 4.52
N LYS A 10 -3.10 17.61 5.68
CA LYS A 10 -3.55 18.95 6.08
C LYS A 10 -3.01 20.04 5.15
N ILE A 11 -1.71 20.01 4.85
CA ILE A 11 -1.06 20.98 3.96
C ILE A 11 -1.65 20.88 2.54
N LYS A 12 -1.93 19.66 2.05
CA LYS A 12 -2.64 19.42 0.78
C LYS A 12 -4.03 20.06 0.82
N ALA A 13 -4.81 19.80 1.88
CA ALA A 13 -6.15 20.37 2.04
C ALA A 13 -6.16 21.91 2.10
N MET A 14 -5.09 22.52 2.63
CA MET A 14 -4.90 23.97 2.63
C MET A 14 -4.46 24.51 1.25
N GLY A 15 -4.00 23.66 0.34
CA GLY A 15 -3.53 24.06 -0.99
C GLY A 15 -2.26 24.91 -0.97
N ILE A 16 -1.38 24.71 0.02
CA ILE A 16 -0.16 25.53 0.22
C ILE A 16 1.15 24.75 0.02
N MET A 17 1.09 23.56 -0.59
CA MET A 17 2.26 22.70 -0.70
C MET A 17 3.31 23.21 -1.69
N ASP A 18 2.86 23.94 -2.70
CA ASP A 18 3.66 24.65 -3.71
C ASP A 18 4.54 25.77 -3.10
N LYS A 19 4.22 26.25 -1.89
CA LYS A 19 5.04 27.21 -1.15
C LYS A 19 6.33 26.61 -0.60
N LEU A 20 6.43 25.27 -0.56
CA LEU A 20 7.65 24.59 -0.16
C LEU A 20 8.67 24.64 -1.29
N SER A 21 9.95 24.83 -0.93
CA SER A 21 11.04 24.82 -1.91
C SER A 21 11.07 23.49 -2.67
N THR A 22 10.98 23.56 -4.01
CA THR A 22 11.00 22.39 -4.91
C THR A 22 12.18 21.46 -4.64
N GLU A 23 13.38 22.02 -4.42
CA GLU A 23 14.59 21.24 -4.14
C GLU A 23 14.46 20.43 -2.84
N LYS A 24 13.87 21.03 -1.80
CA LYS A 24 13.62 20.34 -0.53
C LYS A 24 12.53 19.28 -0.71
N THR A 25 11.49 19.57 -1.47
CA THR A 25 10.40 18.62 -1.76
C THR A 25 10.92 17.38 -2.49
N VAL A 26 11.76 17.56 -3.52
CA VAL A 26 12.41 16.45 -4.25
C VAL A 26 13.28 15.62 -3.31
N LYS A 27 14.07 16.25 -2.43
CA LYS A 27 14.87 15.54 -1.42
C LYS A 27 14.00 14.71 -0.47
N VAL A 28 12.87 15.27 -0.01
CA VAL A 28 11.91 14.56 0.83
C VAL A 28 11.33 13.35 0.09
N LEU A 29 10.91 13.52 -1.18
CA LEU A 29 10.38 12.42 -1.99
C LEU A 29 11.39 11.28 -2.17
N ASN A 30 12.67 11.58 -2.37
CA ASN A 30 13.73 10.57 -2.46
C ASN A 30 13.96 9.84 -1.13
N ILE A 31 13.84 10.54 0.01
CA ILE A 31 13.90 9.89 1.33
C ILE A 31 12.68 8.98 1.54
N LEU A 32 11.49 9.43 1.13
CA LEU A 32 10.27 8.63 1.18
C LEU A 32 10.38 7.39 0.30
N GLU A 33 10.97 7.49 -0.89
CA GLU A 33 11.24 6.35 -1.79
C GLU A 33 11.95 5.20 -1.05
N LYS A 34 13.01 5.52 -0.29
CA LYS A 34 13.77 4.53 0.48
C LYS A 34 12.92 3.89 1.57
N ASN A 35 12.10 4.69 2.28
CA ASN A 35 11.19 4.16 3.29
C ASN A 35 10.14 3.22 2.69
N ILE A 36 9.62 3.53 1.49
CA ILE A 36 8.65 2.67 0.79
C ILE A 36 9.32 1.36 0.36
N GLN A 37 10.54 1.45 -0.19
CA GLN A 37 11.29 0.28 -0.63
C GLN A 37 11.55 -0.71 0.50
N ASP A 38 11.89 -0.23 1.70
CA ASP A 38 12.18 -1.09 2.86
C ASP A 38 10.94 -1.87 3.31
N GLY A 39 9.75 -1.25 3.27
CA GLY A 39 8.48 -1.90 3.63
C GLY A 39 8.12 -3.11 2.78
N SER A 40 8.42 -3.08 1.47
CA SER A 40 8.14 -4.18 0.54
C SER A 40 8.99 -5.44 0.78
N LYS A 41 10.21 -5.30 1.33
CA LYS A 41 11.12 -6.43 1.60
C LYS A 41 10.78 -7.15 2.91
N LEU A 42 10.18 -6.43 3.86
CA LEU A 42 9.93 -6.92 5.22
C LEU A 42 8.75 -7.90 5.31
N SER A 43 7.70 -7.78 4.48
CA SER A 43 6.56 -8.72 4.55
C SER A 43 6.91 -10.16 4.14
N THR A 44 7.98 -10.37 3.37
CA THR A 44 8.46 -11.72 3.04
C THR A 44 8.86 -12.50 4.30
N LEU A 45 9.27 -11.80 5.36
CA LEU A 45 9.54 -12.41 6.67
C LEU A 45 8.27 -12.82 7.44
N LEU A 46 7.11 -12.23 7.13
CA LEU A 46 5.83 -12.60 7.75
C LEU A 46 5.29 -13.92 7.20
N ASN A 47 5.54 -14.22 5.93
CA ASN A 47 5.05 -15.44 5.27
C ASN A 47 5.96 -16.67 5.46
N HIS A 48 7.26 -16.46 5.72
CA HIS A 48 8.24 -17.54 5.93
C HIS A 48 8.40 -18.05 7.37
N VAL A 49 7.73 -17.45 8.37
CA VAL A 49 7.72 -18.01 9.72
C VAL A 49 6.58 -19.02 9.81
N SER A 50 6.90 -20.22 9.34
CA SER A 50 6.13 -21.44 9.57
C SER A 50 5.65 -21.53 11.02
N PHE A 51 4.43 -22.03 11.12
CA PHE A 51 3.53 -22.16 12.26
C PHE A 51 4.05 -22.97 13.48
N LYS A 52 5.34 -22.90 13.85
CA LYS A 52 5.92 -23.82 14.85
C LYS A 52 6.88 -23.25 15.89
N LEU A 53 6.97 -21.93 16.08
CA LEU A 53 7.66 -21.39 17.27
C LEU A 53 6.92 -20.20 17.86
N CYS A 54 6.01 -20.49 18.79
CA CYS A 54 5.42 -19.49 19.67
C CYS A 54 6.43 -19.18 20.79
N ASN A 55 7.49 -18.44 20.46
CA ASN A 55 8.39 -17.81 21.45
C ASN A 55 8.20 -16.29 21.38
N PHE A 56 8.54 -15.58 22.47
CA PHE A 56 8.54 -14.11 22.63
C PHE A 56 9.09 -13.36 21.39
N THR A 57 10.06 -13.96 20.69
CA THR A 57 10.66 -13.50 19.44
C THR A 57 9.70 -13.37 18.25
N THR A 58 8.67 -14.22 18.15
CA THR A 58 7.71 -14.23 17.02
C THR A 58 6.66 -13.12 17.16
N LEU A 59 6.25 -12.81 18.40
CA LEU A 59 5.36 -11.68 18.69
C LEU A 59 6.09 -10.37 18.41
N CYS A 60 7.30 -10.18 18.95
CA CYS A 60 8.12 -8.98 18.69
C CYS A 60 8.44 -8.79 17.20
N ARG A 61 8.68 -9.88 16.45
CA ARG A 61 8.96 -9.81 15.01
C ARG A 61 7.71 -9.45 14.19
N THR A 62 6.53 -9.93 14.60
CA THR A 62 5.25 -9.55 13.98
C THR A 62 4.89 -8.10 14.31
N GLU A 63 5.14 -7.64 15.53
CA GLU A 63 4.95 -6.25 15.97
C GLU A 63 5.88 -5.28 15.22
N PHE A 64 7.17 -5.58 15.16
CA PHE A 64 8.14 -4.78 14.41
C PHE A 64 7.80 -4.70 12.91
N CYS A 65 7.44 -5.84 12.30
CA CYS A 65 7.02 -5.85 10.89
C CYS A 65 5.72 -5.07 10.67
N SER A 66 4.75 -5.14 11.59
CA SER A 66 3.50 -4.37 11.48
C SER A 66 3.72 -2.86 11.53
N LEU A 67 4.65 -2.41 12.39
CA LEU A 67 5.00 -1.01 12.53
C LEU A 67 5.73 -0.49 11.30
N GLU A 68 6.69 -1.26 10.76
CA GLU A 68 7.45 -0.87 9.56
C GLU A 68 6.57 -0.88 8.29
N VAL A 69 5.64 -1.82 8.17
CA VAL A 69 4.67 -1.84 7.06
C VAL A 69 3.77 -0.62 7.11
N THR A 70 3.22 -0.27 8.27
CA THR A 70 2.36 0.92 8.43
C THR A 70 3.13 2.22 8.18
N LYS A 71 4.37 2.31 8.66
CA LYS A 71 5.29 3.43 8.41
C LYS A 71 5.56 3.62 6.91
N SER A 72 5.72 2.53 6.17
CA SER A 72 5.91 2.57 4.72
C SER A 72 4.64 2.99 3.97
N ALA A 73 3.46 2.60 4.47
CA ALA A 73 2.19 3.10 3.95
C ALA A 73 2.03 4.62 4.17
N ASP A 74 2.42 5.13 5.34
CA ASP A 74 2.43 6.58 5.61
C ASP A 74 3.39 7.32 4.67
N ALA A 75 4.54 6.71 4.33
CA ALA A 75 5.45 7.28 3.35
C ALA A 75 4.85 7.33 1.94
N CYS A 76 4.12 6.27 1.53
CA CYS A 76 3.37 6.27 0.26
C CYS A 76 2.36 7.40 0.21
N LEU A 77 1.51 7.52 1.24
CA LEU A 77 0.49 8.56 1.31
C LEU A 77 1.09 9.96 1.33
N THR A 78 2.19 10.15 2.08
CA THR A 78 2.90 11.44 2.10
C THR A 78 3.41 11.80 0.70
N ALA A 79 4.04 10.84 0.00
CA ALA A 79 4.57 11.07 -1.33
C ALA A 79 3.47 11.42 -2.34
N ILE A 80 2.36 10.68 -2.34
CA ILE A 80 1.23 10.96 -3.24
C ILE A 80 0.56 12.28 -2.87
N ASN A 81 0.35 12.58 -1.58
CA ASN A 81 -0.22 13.88 -1.16
C ASN A 81 0.63 15.05 -1.64
N ILE A 82 1.95 14.90 -1.67
CA ILE A 82 2.85 15.88 -2.26
C ILE A 82 2.61 16.05 -3.74
N MET A 83 2.58 14.95 -4.51
CA MET A 83 2.43 15.03 -5.97
C MET A 83 1.02 15.45 -6.42
N THR A 84 0.00 15.14 -5.62
CA THR A 84 -1.42 15.47 -5.92
C THR A 84 -1.86 16.81 -5.34
N SER A 85 -0.96 17.56 -4.70
CA SER A 85 -1.26 18.91 -4.28
C SER A 85 -1.39 19.85 -5.49
N PRO A 86 -2.23 20.89 -5.41
CA PRO A 86 -2.41 21.82 -6.52
C PRO A 86 -1.11 22.59 -6.81
N ASN A 87 -0.91 22.95 -8.08
CA ASN A 87 0.19 23.80 -8.55
C ASN A 87 1.62 23.25 -8.32
N MET A 88 1.76 21.94 -8.21
CA MET A 88 3.06 21.33 -7.97
C MET A 88 3.94 21.32 -9.23
N PRO A 89 5.23 21.69 -9.13
CA PRO A 89 6.12 21.79 -10.28
C PRO A 89 6.48 20.41 -10.83
N LYS A 90 6.74 20.31 -12.14
CA LYS A 90 7.03 19.03 -12.84
C LYS A 90 8.13 18.19 -12.19
N ALA A 91 9.11 18.82 -11.55
CA ALA A 91 10.23 18.14 -10.90
C ALA A 91 9.82 17.25 -9.71
N VAL A 92 8.62 17.41 -9.14
CA VAL A 92 8.17 16.58 -8.01
C VAL A 92 7.50 15.26 -8.44
N TYR A 93 7.15 15.10 -9.72
CA TYR A 93 6.59 13.84 -10.23
C TYR A 93 7.73 12.89 -10.60
N ILE A 94 8.32 12.28 -9.57
CA ILE A 94 9.47 11.39 -9.72
C ILE A 94 8.96 9.98 -10.02
N GLU A 95 9.24 9.49 -11.23
CA GLU A 95 8.76 8.19 -11.73
C GLU A 95 9.13 7.04 -10.78
N ASP A 96 10.39 6.98 -10.34
CA ASP A 96 10.86 5.95 -9.39
C ASP A 96 10.00 5.89 -8.11
N VAL A 97 9.60 7.04 -7.57
CA VAL A 97 8.78 7.12 -6.36
C VAL A 97 7.38 6.58 -6.62
N ILE A 98 6.78 6.92 -7.76
CA ILE A 98 5.45 6.46 -8.18
C ILE A 98 5.48 4.93 -8.36
N GLU A 99 6.48 4.41 -9.07
CA GLU A 99 6.66 2.97 -9.25
C GLU A 99 6.82 2.25 -7.91
N ARG A 100 7.59 2.80 -6.96
CA ARG A 100 7.70 2.22 -5.61
C ARG A 100 6.36 2.13 -4.90
N VAL A 101 5.52 3.16 -4.98
CA VAL A 101 4.20 3.15 -4.33
C VAL A 101 3.31 2.06 -4.95
N ILE A 102 3.31 1.95 -6.28
CA ILE A 102 2.54 0.91 -6.99
C ILE A 102 3.03 -0.49 -6.62
N GLN A 103 4.34 -0.71 -6.62
CA GLN A 103 4.95 -1.98 -6.21
C GLN A 103 4.60 -2.35 -4.76
N TYR A 104 4.74 -1.41 -3.83
CA TYR A 104 4.38 -1.58 -2.42
C TYR A 104 2.91 -1.98 -2.27
N THR A 105 2.01 -1.27 -2.96
CA THR A 105 0.57 -1.47 -2.88
C THR A 105 0.17 -2.84 -3.42
N LYS A 106 0.64 -3.17 -4.63
CA LYS A 106 0.41 -4.48 -5.26
C LYS A 106 0.91 -5.62 -4.38
N PHE A 107 2.11 -5.48 -3.82
CA PHE A 107 2.72 -6.49 -2.98
C PHE A 107 1.89 -6.76 -1.71
N HIS A 108 1.48 -5.72 -0.98
CA HIS A 108 0.69 -5.90 0.24
C HIS A 108 -0.75 -6.36 -0.02
N LEU A 109 -1.36 -5.97 -1.14
CA LEU A 109 -2.64 -6.53 -1.57
C LEU A 109 -2.55 -8.05 -1.73
N GLN A 110 -1.58 -8.52 -2.52
CA GLN A 110 -1.45 -9.94 -2.86
C GLN A 110 -0.94 -10.81 -1.70
N ASN A 111 0.05 -10.32 -0.96
CA ASN A 111 0.79 -11.14 0.01
C ASN A 111 0.34 -10.94 1.46
N THR A 112 -0.42 -9.87 1.74
CA THR A 112 -0.84 -9.55 3.11
C THR A 112 -2.36 -9.45 3.23
N LEU A 113 -3.05 -8.67 2.39
CA LEU A 113 -4.47 -8.37 2.57
C LEU A 113 -5.37 -9.48 2.03
N TYR A 114 -5.25 -9.85 0.75
CA TYR A 114 -6.12 -10.86 0.14
C TYR A 114 -6.14 -12.19 0.92
N PRO A 115 -5.00 -12.78 1.34
CA PRO A 115 -5.02 -14.01 2.11
C PRO A 115 -5.68 -13.90 3.50
N GLN A 116 -5.82 -12.69 4.04
CA GLN A 116 -6.49 -12.44 5.34
C GLN A 116 -8.00 -12.29 5.19
N TYR A 117 -8.46 -11.66 4.11
CA TYR A 117 -9.89 -11.42 3.83
C TYR A 117 -10.57 -12.56 3.06
N ASP A 118 -9.82 -13.27 2.22
CA ASP A 118 -10.28 -14.37 1.39
C ASP A 118 -9.31 -15.57 1.46
N PRO A 119 -9.72 -16.69 2.07
CA PRO A 119 -8.89 -17.89 2.18
C PRO A 119 -8.42 -18.49 0.85
N VAL A 120 -9.11 -18.23 -0.27
CA VAL A 120 -8.73 -18.73 -1.60
C VAL A 120 -7.35 -18.22 -2.02
N TYR A 121 -6.95 -17.06 -1.50
CA TYR A 121 -5.66 -16.43 -1.79
C TYR A 121 -4.54 -16.86 -0.84
N ARG A 122 -4.80 -17.76 0.13
CA ARG A 122 -3.75 -18.31 0.99
C ARG A 122 -2.90 -19.31 0.22
N VAL A 123 -1.62 -19.01 0.06
CA VAL A 123 -0.65 -19.92 -0.55
C VAL A 123 -0.24 -20.99 0.48
N ASP A 124 -0.41 -22.27 0.13
CA ASP A 124 0.09 -23.37 0.95
C ASP A 124 1.63 -23.48 0.80
N PRO A 125 2.41 -23.42 1.89
CA PRO A 125 3.88 -23.54 1.84
C PRO A 125 4.39 -24.89 1.34
N HIS A 126 3.54 -25.90 1.15
CA HIS A 126 3.91 -27.26 0.76
C HIS A 126 3.32 -27.69 -0.60
N GLY A 127 2.79 -26.75 -1.38
CA GLY A 127 2.47 -27.00 -2.81
C GLY A 127 1.34 -28.00 -3.06
N GLY A 128 0.37 -28.12 -2.15
CA GLY A 128 -0.71 -29.10 -2.27
C GLY A 128 -2.09 -28.54 -1.90
N GLY A 129 -2.85 -28.11 -2.92
CA GLY A 129 -4.32 -28.12 -2.91
C GLY A 129 -5.06 -27.16 -1.97
N VAL A 130 -6.27 -26.82 -2.38
CA VAL A 130 -7.25 -26.02 -1.63
C VAL A 130 -7.38 -26.54 -0.20
N LEU A 131 -7.09 -25.68 0.79
CA LEU A 131 -7.26 -26.00 2.21
C LEU A 131 -8.70 -26.49 2.46
N SER A 132 -8.81 -27.74 2.90
CA SER A 132 -10.07 -28.33 3.35
C SER A 132 -10.79 -27.42 4.35
N SER A 133 -12.11 -27.28 4.17
CA SER A 133 -13.07 -26.44 4.89
C SER A 133 -13.06 -26.54 6.43
N LYS A 134 -12.21 -27.40 7.02
CA LYS A 134 -12.08 -27.61 8.48
C LYS A 134 -10.86 -26.93 9.12
N ALA A 135 -9.89 -26.39 8.37
CA ALA A 135 -8.82 -25.55 8.93
C ALA A 135 -9.27 -24.08 9.19
N LYS A 136 -10.58 -23.85 9.30
CA LYS A 136 -11.20 -22.54 9.10
C LYS A 136 -10.98 -21.49 10.20
N ARG A 137 -10.45 -21.79 11.39
CA ARG A 137 -10.25 -20.75 12.43
C ARG A 137 -9.06 -21.05 13.35
N ALA A 138 -7.84 -20.84 12.88
CA ALA A 138 -6.82 -20.38 13.81
C ALA A 138 -7.22 -18.95 14.22
N LYS A 139 -7.59 -18.76 15.49
CA LYS A 139 -8.06 -17.46 16.01
C LYS A 139 -6.90 -16.46 15.92
N CYS A 140 -6.97 -15.54 14.96
CA CYS A 140 -6.02 -14.43 14.84
C CYS A 140 -6.05 -13.60 16.13
N SER A 141 -4.89 -13.14 16.63
CA SER A 141 -4.88 -12.29 17.82
C SER A 141 -5.58 -10.96 17.53
N THR A 142 -6.24 -10.38 18.54
CA THR A 142 -6.95 -9.09 18.42
C THR A 142 -6.03 -7.97 17.92
N HIS A 143 -4.77 -7.98 18.35
CA HIS A 143 -3.74 -7.04 17.90
C HIS A 143 -3.41 -7.20 16.41
N LYS A 144 -3.18 -8.45 15.96
CA LYS A 144 -2.91 -8.73 14.54
C LYS A 144 -4.09 -8.31 13.66
N GLN A 145 -5.32 -8.53 14.12
CA GLN A 145 -6.51 -8.06 13.41
C GLN A 145 -6.51 -6.53 13.26
N ARG A 146 -6.17 -5.79 14.32
CA ARG A 146 -6.10 -4.32 14.29
C ARG A 146 -5.10 -3.80 13.26
N VAL A 147 -3.92 -4.39 13.20
CA VAL A 147 -2.88 -4.03 12.20
C VAL A 147 -3.38 -4.25 10.77
N ILE A 148 -4.01 -5.39 10.50
CA ILE A 148 -4.52 -5.72 9.15
C ILE A 148 -5.60 -4.72 8.73
N VAL A 149 -6.50 -4.34 9.64
CA VAL A 149 -7.52 -3.32 9.37
C VAL A 149 -6.87 -1.96 9.10
N MET A 150 -5.86 -1.56 9.89
CA MET A 150 -5.14 -0.30 9.66
C MET A 150 -4.45 -0.28 8.29
N LEU A 151 -3.77 -1.37 7.92
CA LEU A 151 -3.12 -1.47 6.61
C LEU A 151 -4.15 -1.46 5.47
N TYR A 152 -5.28 -2.14 5.65
CA TYR A 152 -6.37 -2.14 4.66
C TYR A 152 -6.86 -0.73 4.35
N ASN A 153 -7.16 0.06 5.39
CA ASN A 153 -7.62 1.44 5.22
C ASN A 153 -6.56 2.29 4.51
N LYS A 154 -5.29 2.16 4.92
CA LYS A 154 -4.18 2.88 4.28
C LYS A 154 -4.02 2.52 2.81
N VAL A 155 -4.20 1.25 2.45
CA VAL A 155 -4.14 0.81 1.05
C VAL A 155 -5.33 1.36 0.25
N CYS A 156 -6.53 1.43 0.84
CA CYS A 156 -7.68 2.07 0.20
C CYS A 156 -7.42 3.56 -0.07
N ASP A 157 -6.83 4.26 0.89
CA ASP A 157 -6.41 5.66 0.72
C ASP A 157 -5.38 5.79 -0.41
N ILE A 158 -4.34 4.94 -0.42
CA ILE A 158 -3.29 4.95 -1.46
C ILE A 158 -3.90 4.72 -2.85
N VAL A 159 -4.76 3.70 -3.01
CA VAL A 159 -5.43 3.38 -4.29
C VAL A 159 -6.29 4.56 -4.75
N SER A 160 -7.00 5.22 -3.84
CA SER A 160 -7.81 6.41 -4.16
C SER A 160 -6.94 7.60 -4.55
N SER A 161 -5.83 7.85 -3.87
CA SER A 161 -4.93 8.95 -4.22
C SER A 161 -4.14 8.69 -5.50
N LEU A 162 -3.89 7.42 -5.86
CA LEU A 162 -3.31 7.07 -7.16
C LEU A 162 -4.24 7.41 -8.32
N SER A 163 -5.56 7.31 -8.16
CA SER A 163 -6.48 7.72 -9.23
C SER A 163 -6.40 9.22 -9.48
N GLU A 164 -6.31 10.03 -8.43
CA GLU A 164 -6.11 11.48 -8.52
C GLU A 164 -4.76 11.83 -9.19
N LEU A 165 -3.69 11.08 -8.88
CA LEU A 165 -2.38 11.29 -9.51
C LEU A 165 -2.42 11.05 -11.02
N LEU A 166 -3.14 10.02 -11.48
CA LEU A 166 -3.32 9.73 -12.90
C LEU A 166 -4.06 10.85 -13.65
N GLU A 167 -4.97 11.57 -12.99
CA GLU A 167 -5.64 12.71 -13.62
C GLU A 167 -4.71 13.93 -13.80
N ILE A 168 -3.62 13.99 -13.04
CA ILE A 168 -2.69 15.14 -13.02
C ILE A 168 -1.50 14.92 -13.94
N GLN A 169 -0.94 13.71 -13.97
CA GLN A 169 0.37 13.45 -14.58
C GLN A 169 0.33 12.26 -15.54
N LEU A 170 0.84 12.49 -16.75
CA LEU A 170 1.10 11.42 -17.72
C LEU A 170 2.26 10.53 -17.23
N LEU A 171 2.03 9.22 -17.25
CA LEU A 171 2.92 8.15 -16.79
C LEU A 171 3.24 7.26 -17.98
N THR A 172 4.28 6.43 -17.83
CA THR A 172 4.70 5.48 -18.85
C THR A 172 3.70 4.34 -19.04
N ASP A 173 3.62 3.80 -20.26
CA ASP A 173 2.73 2.67 -20.61
C ASP A 173 2.94 1.47 -19.67
N THR A 174 4.18 1.21 -19.28
CA THR A 174 4.54 0.16 -18.31
C THR A 174 3.92 0.40 -16.95
N THR A 175 3.94 1.65 -16.47
CA THR A 175 3.32 2.04 -15.20
C THR A 175 1.80 1.92 -15.28
N ILE A 176 1.19 2.39 -16.37
CA ILE A 176 -0.26 2.26 -16.60
C ILE A 176 -0.69 0.80 -16.65
N LEU A 177 0.07 -0.07 -17.30
CA LEU A 177 -0.21 -1.52 -17.32
C LEU A 177 -0.18 -2.12 -15.91
N GLN A 178 0.80 -1.74 -15.09
CA GLN A 178 0.90 -2.19 -13.70
C GLN A 178 -0.29 -1.72 -12.86
N VAL A 179 -0.67 -0.45 -12.98
CA VAL A 179 -1.81 0.15 -12.28
C VAL A 179 -3.12 -0.50 -12.71
N SER A 180 -3.30 -0.73 -14.01
CA SER A 180 -4.48 -1.42 -14.57
C SER A 180 -4.63 -2.81 -13.97
N SER A 181 -3.55 -3.60 -13.98
CA SER A 181 -3.54 -4.93 -13.38
C SER A 181 -3.85 -4.88 -11.89
N MET A 182 -3.24 -3.95 -11.14
CA MET A 182 -3.49 -3.77 -9.71
C MET A 182 -4.94 -3.39 -9.43
N GLY A 183 -5.53 -2.46 -10.20
CA GLY A 183 -6.90 -1.96 -10.02
C GLY A 183 -7.98 -2.98 -10.37
N ILE A 184 -7.71 -3.96 -11.22
CA ILE A 184 -8.69 -5.01 -11.58
C ILE A 184 -8.73 -6.13 -10.52
N THR A 185 -7.62 -6.44 -9.85
CA THR A 185 -7.55 -7.58 -8.92
C THR A 185 -8.56 -7.59 -7.76
N PRO A 186 -8.96 -6.46 -7.13
CA PRO A 186 -9.88 -6.46 -6.00
C PRO A 186 -11.28 -7.01 -6.32
N PHE A 187 -11.70 -6.99 -7.58
CA PHE A 187 -13.03 -7.49 -7.98
C PHE A 187 -13.17 -9.01 -7.91
N PHE A 188 -12.05 -9.73 -7.78
CA PHE A 188 -12.04 -11.19 -7.65
C PHE A 188 -11.90 -11.67 -6.19
N VAL A 189 -11.81 -10.74 -5.24
CA VAL A 189 -11.55 -11.04 -3.83
C VAL A 189 -12.82 -10.77 -3.01
N GLU A 190 -13.19 -11.71 -2.13
CA GLU A 190 -14.33 -11.50 -1.23
C GLU A 190 -14.00 -10.59 -0.04
N ASN A 191 -15.03 -9.96 0.54
CA ASN A 191 -14.94 -9.19 1.79
C ASN A 191 -14.02 -7.94 1.74
N VAL A 192 -13.83 -7.34 0.56
CA VAL A 192 -13.00 -6.13 0.36
C VAL A 192 -13.74 -4.98 -0.34
N SER A 193 -15.02 -4.77 0.01
CA SER A 193 -15.91 -3.81 -0.69
C SER A 193 -15.41 -2.36 -0.77
N GLU A 194 -14.74 -1.84 0.25
CA GLU A 194 -14.21 -0.47 0.24
C GLU A 194 -13.05 -0.33 -0.76
N LEU A 195 -12.12 -1.29 -0.74
CA LEU A 195 -11.06 -1.39 -1.74
C LEU A 195 -11.61 -1.53 -3.16
N GLN A 196 -12.69 -2.30 -3.36
CA GLN A 196 -13.36 -2.41 -4.66
C GLN A 196 -13.90 -1.05 -5.12
N LEU A 197 -14.49 -0.26 -4.22
CA LEU A 197 -14.95 1.09 -4.52
C LEU A 197 -13.79 2.02 -4.91
N CYS A 198 -12.67 1.98 -4.18
CA CYS A 198 -11.46 2.73 -4.53
C CYS A 198 -10.91 2.30 -5.90
N ALA A 199 -10.94 0.99 -6.18
CA ALA A 199 -10.46 0.41 -7.43
C ALA A 199 -11.31 0.83 -8.64
N ILE A 200 -12.63 1.01 -8.49
CA ILE A 200 -13.49 1.56 -9.56
C ILE A 200 -12.97 2.94 -10.00
N LYS A 201 -12.63 3.82 -9.05
CA LYS A 201 -12.09 5.15 -9.36
C LYS A 201 -10.78 5.03 -10.13
N LEU A 202 -9.88 4.16 -9.67
CA LEU A 202 -8.58 3.93 -10.31
C LEU A 202 -8.71 3.39 -11.73
N VAL A 203 -9.54 2.38 -11.96
CA VAL A 203 -9.78 1.80 -13.29
C VAL A 203 -10.46 2.80 -14.22
N THR A 204 -11.36 3.64 -13.68
CA THR A 204 -11.98 4.72 -14.46
C THR A 204 -10.94 5.74 -14.91
N ALA A 205 -10.07 6.20 -14.00
CA ALA A 205 -8.99 7.14 -14.32
C ALA A 205 -8.02 6.57 -15.37
N VAL A 206 -7.66 5.29 -15.27
CA VAL A 206 -6.87 4.58 -16.29
C VAL A 206 -7.58 4.54 -17.64
N SER A 207 -8.90 4.34 -17.66
CA SER A 207 -9.67 4.26 -18.92
C SER A 207 -9.80 5.60 -19.63
N THR A 208 -9.61 6.70 -18.90
CA THR A 208 -9.59 8.06 -19.42
C THR A 208 -8.19 8.59 -19.74
N PHE A 209 -7.15 7.80 -19.41
CA PHE A 209 -5.73 8.11 -19.60
C PHE A 209 -5.32 7.93 -21.06
#